data_AF-A0A240BZZ3-F1
#
_entry.id   AF-A0A240BZZ3-F1
#
_cell.length_a   1.000
_cell.length_b   1.000
_cell.length_c   1.000
_cell.angle_alpha   90.00
_cell.angle_beta   90.00
_cell.angle_gamma   90.00
#
_symmetry.space_group_name_H-M   'P 1'
#
loop_
_entity.id
_entity.type
_entity.pdbx_description
1 polymer ?
#
loop_
_entity_poly.entity_id
_entity_poly.type
_entity_poly.pdbx_seq_one_letter_code
_entity_poly.pdbx_strand_id
1 'polypeptide(L)' 'MRSNYGLLARYRLYDKEGYPALLVIPAKEHVRVLGYGPYYKQYDGVYSEKKLKHIKHKSNLYTVEELERFKI' A
#
# COMPACT_ATOMS: atom_id res chain seq x y z
N MET A 1 -8.99 -24.98 -4.98
CA MET A 1 -9.93 -23.94 -4.47
C MET A 1 -9.50 -22.58 -5.01
N ARG A 2 -10.35 -21.92 -5.82
CA ARG A 2 -10.20 -20.51 -6.22
C ARG A 2 -10.72 -19.64 -5.07
N SER A 3 -9.92 -18.70 -4.59
CA SER A 3 -10.38 -17.63 -3.70
C SER A 3 -11.35 -16.73 -4.47
N ASN A 4 -12.42 -16.25 -3.84
CA ASN A 4 -13.29 -15.17 -4.38
C ASN A 4 -12.55 -13.83 -4.56
N TYR A 5 -11.26 -13.80 -4.22
CA TYR A 5 -10.32 -12.72 -4.50
C TYR A 5 -9.25 -13.30 -5.43
N GLY A 6 -9.44 -13.16 -6.75
CA GLY A 6 -8.42 -13.52 -7.75
C GLY A 6 -7.09 -12.87 -7.37
N LEU A 7 -5.99 -13.64 -7.36
CA LEU A 7 -4.62 -13.24 -6.96
C LEU A 7 -4.57 -11.96 -6.11
N LEU A 8 -4.52 -12.08 -4.78
CA LEU A 8 -4.12 -10.96 -3.91
C LEU A 8 -2.65 -10.60 -4.20
N ALA A 9 -2.42 -9.96 -5.34
CA ALA A 9 -1.12 -9.54 -5.78
C ALA A 9 -0.68 -8.43 -4.83
N ARG A 10 0.42 -8.69 -4.12
CA ARG A 10 1.13 -7.65 -3.39
C ARG A 10 1.35 -6.45 -4.33
N TYR A 11 1.14 -5.25 -3.81
CA TYR A 11 1.34 -4.01 -4.56
C TYR A 11 2.17 -3.04 -3.74
N ARG A 12 2.71 -2.01 -4.40
CA ARG A 12 3.50 -0.98 -3.73
C ARG A 12 2.74 0.34 -3.70
N LEU A 13 2.96 1.08 -2.63
CA LEU A 13 2.60 2.47 -2.51
C LEU A 13 3.89 3.31 -2.57
N TYR A 14 3.78 4.45 -3.19
CA TYR A 14 4.86 5.39 -3.47
C TYR A 14 4.49 6.75 -2.91
N ASP A 15 5.49 7.56 -2.59
CA ASP A 15 5.26 8.98 -2.32
C ASP A 15 5.00 9.77 -3.62
N LYS A 16 4.72 11.07 -3.47
CA LYS A 16 4.47 11.99 -4.59
C LYS A 16 5.64 12.11 -5.58
N GLU A 17 6.86 11.76 -5.16
CA GLU A 17 8.07 11.86 -5.97
C GLU A 17 8.34 10.55 -6.72
N GLY A 18 7.55 9.51 -6.44
CA GLY A 18 7.66 8.20 -7.05
C GLY A 18 8.61 7.26 -6.32
N TYR A 19 9.07 7.60 -5.12
CA TYR A 19 9.89 6.69 -4.32
C TYR A 19 9.03 5.64 -3.62
N PRO A 20 9.47 4.37 -3.57
CA PRO A 20 8.71 3.32 -2.91
C PRO A 20 8.62 3.58 -1.40
N ALA A 21 7.39 3.67 -0.89
CA ALA A 21 7.10 3.94 0.51
C ALA A 21 6.67 2.67 1.26
N LEU A 22 5.70 1.92 0.73
CA LEU A 22 5.15 0.73 1.40
C LEU A 22 5.00 -0.44 0.41
N LEU A 23 5.29 -1.65 0.87
CA LEU A 23 4.83 -2.90 0.23
C LEU A 23 3.59 -3.39 0.97
N VAL A 24 2.50 -3.55 0.23
CA VAL A 24 1.22 -4.01 0.73
C VAL A 24 1.00 -5.45 0.31
N ILE A 25 0.74 -6.32 1.29
CA ILE A 25 0.52 -7.75 1.10
C ILE A 25 -0.88 -8.07 1.66
N PRO A 26 -1.91 -8.10 0.81
CA PRO A 26 -3.26 -8.44 1.25
C PRO A 26 -3.33 -9.89 1.69
N ALA A 27 -4.03 -10.15 2.79
CA ALA A 27 -4.39 -11.47 3.28
C ALA A 27 -5.92 -11.55 3.42
N LYS A 28 -6.44 -12.73 3.77
CA LYS A 28 -7.89 -12.98 3.80
C LYS A 28 -8.66 -12.06 4.76
N GLU A 29 -8.04 -11.67 5.89
CA GLU A 29 -8.71 -10.95 6.98
C GLU A 29 -8.01 -9.64 7.37
N HIS A 30 -6.82 -9.40 6.81
CA HIS A 30 -5.99 -8.25 7.14
C HIS A 30 -5.06 -7.93 5.97
N VAL A 31 -4.30 -6.86 6.13
CA VAL A 31 -3.27 -6.47 5.18
C VAL A 31 -1.96 -6.29 5.94
N ARG A 32 -0.93 -7.05 5.56
CA ARG A 32 0.43 -6.84 6.06
C ARG A 32 1.06 -5.73 5.24
N VAL A 33 1.68 -4.78 5.91
CA VAL A 33 2.37 -3.64 5.29
C VAL A 33 3.81 -3.66 5.77
N LEU A 34 4.75 -3.53 4.83
CA LEU A 34 6.17 -3.34 5.12
C LEU A 34 6.57 -1.96 4.60
N GLY A 35 7.04 -1.08 5.48
CA GLY A 35 7.54 0.23 5.05
C GLY A 35 8.99 0.18 4.55
N TYR A 36 9.34 1.10 3.66
CA TYR A 36 10.69 1.31 3.16
C TYR A 36 11.31 2.58 3.76
N GLY A 37 12.63 2.57 4.01
CA GLY A 37 13.37 3.74 4.48
C GLY A 37 12.71 4.45 5.67
N PRO A 38 12.36 5.74 5.57
CA PRO A 38 11.75 6.50 6.67
C PRO A 38 10.34 6.00 7.05
N TYR A 39 9.67 5.24 6.18
CA TYR A 39 8.34 4.69 6.39
C TYR A 39 8.36 3.35 7.15
N TYR A 40 9.50 2.65 7.20
CA TYR A 40 9.64 1.34 7.83
C TYR A 40 9.15 1.33 9.28
N LYS A 41 9.72 2.18 10.13
CA LYS A 41 9.32 2.24 11.55
C LYS A 41 7.94 2.87 11.80
N GLN A 42 7.40 3.62 10.84
CA GLN A 42 6.14 4.33 11.01
C GLN A 42 4.92 3.47 10.66
N TYR A 43 5.06 2.61 9.64
CA TYR A 43 3.93 1.94 9.00
C TYR A 43 4.14 0.44 8.79
N ASP A 44 5.26 -0.14 9.21
CA ASP A 44 5.38 -1.60 9.24
C ASP A 44 4.40 -2.17 10.27
N GLY A 45 3.47 -3.00 9.81
CA GLY A 45 2.41 -3.49 10.68
C GLY A 45 1.40 -4.41 9.98
N VAL A 46 0.42 -4.84 10.74
CA VAL A 46 -0.77 -5.55 10.24
C VAL A 46 -1.97 -4.64 10.47
N TYR A 47 -2.74 -4.41 9.42
CA TYR A 47 -3.84 -3.45 9.43
C TYR A 47 -5.11 -4.05 8.84
N SER A 48 -6.25 -3.47 9.20
CA SER A 48 -7.45 -3.61 8.39
C SER A 48 -7.33 -2.78 7.11
N GLU A 49 -8.05 -3.16 6.06
CA GLU A 49 -8.10 -2.38 4.81
C GLU A 49 -8.51 -0.93 5.05
N LYS A 50 -9.46 -0.70 5.96
CA LYS A 50 -9.93 0.65 6.32
C LYS A 50 -8.81 1.48 6.93
N LYS A 51 -7.98 0.90 7.81
CA LYS A 51 -6.85 1.60 8.42
C LYS A 51 -5.75 1.88 7.39
N LEU A 52 -5.48 0.95 6.48
CA LEU A 52 -4.54 1.15 5.38
C LEU A 52 -4.99 2.30 4.47
N LYS A 53 -6.27 2.36 4.07
CA LYS A 53 -6.80 3.48 3.29
C LYS A 53 -6.58 4.82 4.00
N HIS A 54 -6.79 4.88 5.31
CA HIS A 54 -6.52 6.09 6.08
C HIS A 54 -5.03 6.47 6.11
N ILE A 55 -4.12 5.50 6.28
CA ILE A 55 -2.67 5.72 6.21
C ILE A 55 -2.27 6.28 4.84
N LYS A 56 -2.76 5.65 3.77
CA LYS A 56 -2.50 6.05 2.39
C LYS A 56 -2.90 7.50 2.14
N HIS A 57 -4.12 7.89 2.50
CA HIS A 57 -4.60 9.27 2.32
C HIS A 57 -3.85 10.27 3.20
N LYS A 58 -3.66 9.97 4.49
CA LYS A 58 -2.99 10.90 5.42
C LYS A 58 -1.53 11.16 5.03
N SER A 59 -0.88 10.15 4.46
CA SER A 59 0.55 10.20 4.12
C SER A 59 0.81 10.54 2.66
N ASN A 60 -0.25 10.90 1.89
CA ASN A 60 -0.18 11.17 0.46
C ASN A 60 0.61 10.10 -0.30
N LEU A 61 0.18 8.84 -0.13
CA LEU A 61 0.78 7.72 -0.81
C LEU A 61 -0.12 7.25 -1.96
N TYR A 62 0.51 6.79 -3.02
CA TYR A 62 -0.13 6.53 -4.30
C TYR A 62 0.27 5.16 -4.84
N THR A 63 -0.62 4.50 -5.58
CA THR A 63 -0.22 3.37 -6.45
C THR A 63 0.49 3.89 -7.70
N VAL A 64 1.10 2.99 -8.47
CA VAL A 64 1.77 3.38 -9.73
C VAL A 64 0.76 4.03 -10.68
N GLU A 65 -0.43 3.44 -10.82
CA GLU A 65 -1.48 3.94 -11.71
C GLU A 65 -2.01 5.31 -11.28
N GLU A 66 -2.02 5.59 -9.97
CA GLU A 66 -2.39 6.90 -9.44
C GLU A 66 -1.31 7.94 -9.75
N LEU A 67 -0.02 7.61 -9.57
CA LEU A 67 1.08 8.50 -9.92
C LEU A 67 1.11 8.87 -11.41
N GLU A 68 0.85 7.89 -12.28
CA GLU A 68 0.79 8.12 -13.72
C GLU A 68 -0.30 9.11 -14.12
N ARG A 69 -1.43 9.16 -13.39
CA ARG A 69 -2.50 10.14 -13.63
C ARG A 69 -2.14 11.58 -13.24
N PHE A 70 -1.12 11.77 -12.40
CA PHE A 70 -0.66 13.11 -12.01
C PHE A 70 0.40 13.68 -12.96
N LYS A 71 1.01 12.85 -13.81
CA LYS A 71 1.91 13.32 -14.87
C LYS A 71 1.05 13.80 -16.05
N ILE A 72 0.86 15.12 -16.13
CA ILE A 72 0.36 15.83 -17.34
C ILE A 72 1.43 15.72 -18.43
#